data_AF-A0A395JRP3-F1
#
_entry.id   AF-A0A395JRP3-F1
#
_cell.length_a   1.000
_cell.length_b   1.000
_cell.length_c   1.000
_cell.angle_alpha   90.00
_cell.angle_beta   90.00
_cell.angle_gamma   90.00
#
_symmetry.space_group_name_H-M   'P 1'
#
loop_
_entity.id
_entity.type
_entity.pdbx_description
1 polymer ?
#
loop_
_entity_poly.entity_id
_entity_poly.type
_entity_poly.pdbx_seq_one_letter_code
_entity_poly.pdbx_strand_id
1 'polypeptide(L)'
;MTFDHSYAFFIFTLIAILHFSFLFEFKPLITFILHLLYLRKIYSLRSSKSIIQKLFDSGFWLGVLFILEPYCFVFFLVTLTAILLYQKLTIQNLIAPIIGYITPLIIYFTYLFWVDTTNNFIKLFTVDFIFDLSTYTKNSTTWSTLVLLLFTLIALILKSPKAMSVNNSFKKSWQLLIINLLVSLFFAILTNTNQGYETLFLYVPASIIIANGFEVLQKRMVKNILIFIFMMGTIIGFCYL
;
A
#
# COMPACT_ATOMS: atom_id res chain seq x y z
N MET A 1 4.75 3.69 -14.80
CA MET A 1 3.38 3.21 -14.51
C MET A 1 2.39 4.35 -14.70
N THR A 2 2.80 5.56 -14.36
CA THR A 2 2.37 6.78 -15.05
C THR A 2 3.19 6.94 -16.33
N PHE A 3 2.56 7.36 -17.43
CA PHE A 3 3.24 7.76 -18.66
C PHE A 3 3.73 9.21 -18.52
N ASP A 4 4.78 9.44 -17.73
CA ASP A 4 5.42 10.76 -17.50
C ASP A 4 4.47 11.89 -17.02
N HIS A 5 3.28 11.54 -16.53
CA HIS A 5 2.29 12.50 -16.07
C HIS A 5 2.29 12.62 -14.53
N SER A 6 2.28 13.86 -14.05
CA SER A 6 2.32 14.20 -12.63
C SER A 6 1.02 13.93 -11.86
N TYR A 7 -0.03 13.39 -12.49
CA TYR A 7 -1.34 13.18 -11.87
C TYR A 7 -1.30 12.25 -10.65
N ALA A 8 -0.51 11.18 -10.66
CA ALA A 8 -0.42 10.27 -9.51
C ALA A 8 0.21 10.96 -8.31
N PHE A 9 1.29 11.72 -8.54
CA PHE A 9 1.92 12.52 -7.50
C PHE A 9 0.95 13.57 -6.95
N PHE A 10 0.26 14.30 -7.82
CA PHE A 10 -0.73 15.28 -7.42
C PHE A 10 -1.86 14.68 -6.57
N ILE A 11 -2.48 13.58 -7.01
CA ILE A 11 -3.55 12.90 -6.26
C ILE A 11 -3.00 12.39 -4.92
N PHE A 12 -1.79 11.81 -4.91
CA PHE A 12 -1.13 11.39 -3.68
C PHE A 12 -0.94 12.55 -2.69
N THR A 13 -0.45 13.71 -3.17
CA THR A 13 -0.26 14.90 -2.31
C THR A 13 -1.59 15.41 -1.73
N LEU A 14 -2.65 15.43 -2.53
CA LEU A 14 -3.98 15.85 -2.07
C LEU A 14 -4.52 14.91 -0.98
N ILE A 15 -4.35 13.61 -1.15
CA ILE A 15 -4.78 12.61 -0.16
C ILE A 15 -3.93 12.72 1.12
N ALA A 16 -2.63 12.96 0.98
CA ALA A 16 -1.72 13.12 2.12
C ALA A 16 -2.07 14.35 2.98
N ILE A 17 -2.52 15.46 2.36
CA ILE A 17 -2.98 16.66 3.09
C ILE A 17 -4.18 16.33 4.00
N LEU A 18 -5.13 15.51 3.52
CA LEU A 18 -6.30 15.10 4.30
C LEU A 18 -5.98 14.22 5.52
N HIS A 19 -4.77 13.69 5.63
CA HIS A 19 -4.35 12.80 6.71
C HIS A 19 -3.05 13.27 7.35
N PHE A 20 -2.80 14.57 7.26
CA PHE A 20 -1.58 15.20 7.72
C PHE A 20 -1.37 15.04 9.24
N SER A 21 -2.46 14.93 10.02
CA SER A 21 -2.41 14.65 11.46
C SER A 21 -1.66 13.37 11.80
N PHE A 22 -1.91 12.27 11.07
CA PHE A 22 -1.22 11.00 11.30
C PHE A 22 0.28 11.07 10.96
N LEU A 23 0.70 11.95 10.05
CA LEU A 23 2.10 12.08 9.67
C LEU A 23 2.98 12.71 10.76
N PHE A 24 2.38 13.32 11.80
CA PHE A 24 3.12 13.82 12.96
C PHE A 24 3.36 12.78 14.05
N GLU A 25 2.61 11.67 14.02
CA GLU A 25 2.82 10.59 14.98
C GLU A 25 3.93 9.64 14.50
N PHE A 26 4.82 9.25 15.42
CA PHE A 26 5.98 8.42 15.07
C PHE A 26 5.58 7.07 14.46
N LYS A 27 4.64 6.35 15.07
CA LYS A 27 4.25 4.99 14.63
C LYS A 27 3.58 4.99 13.24
N PRO A 28 2.55 5.81 12.96
CA PRO A 28 1.99 5.92 11.61
C PRO A 28 3.02 6.36 10.55
N LEU A 29 3.88 7.33 10.88
CA LEU A 29 4.89 7.82 9.94
C LEU A 29 5.91 6.75 9.57
N ILE A 30 6.49 6.07 10.57
CA ILE A 30 7.54 5.06 10.32
C ILE A 30 6.98 3.84 9.59
N THR A 31 5.78 3.38 9.94
CA THR A 31 5.12 2.24 9.26
C THR A 31 4.80 2.58 7.81
N PHE A 32 4.33 3.80 7.55
CA PHE A 32 4.08 4.27 6.19
C PHE A 32 5.37 4.38 5.35
N ILE A 33 6.45 4.92 5.92
CA ILE A 33 7.75 5.01 5.22
C ILE A 33 8.30 3.62 4.89
N LEU A 34 8.25 2.68 5.85
CA LEU A 34 8.68 1.29 5.64
C LEU A 34 7.84 0.60 4.57
N HIS A 35 6.54 0.84 4.56
CA HIS A 35 5.64 0.35 3.52
C HIS A 35 6.01 0.91 2.12
N LEU A 36 6.36 2.19 2.02
CA LEU A 36 6.85 2.79 0.77
C LEU A 36 8.17 2.17 0.30
N LEU A 37 9.11 1.89 1.21
CA LEU A 37 10.38 1.22 0.89
C LEU A 37 10.15 -0.21 0.39
N TYR A 38 9.25 -0.94 1.05
CA TYR A 38 8.79 -2.25 0.62
C TYR A 38 8.22 -2.19 -0.81
N LEU A 39 7.22 -1.34 -1.05
CA LEU A 39 6.60 -1.22 -2.36
C LEU A 39 7.60 -0.80 -3.45
N ARG A 40 8.54 0.11 -3.15
CA ARG A 40 9.59 0.51 -4.08
C ARG A 40 10.39 -0.69 -4.58
N LYS A 41 10.76 -1.63 -3.70
CA LYS A 41 11.49 -2.85 -4.09
C LYS A 41 10.61 -3.77 -4.92
N ILE A 42 9.35 -3.97 -4.53
CA ILE A 42 8.37 -4.78 -5.26
C ILE A 42 8.15 -4.29 -6.70
N TYR A 43 7.84 -3.01 -6.89
CA TYR A 43 7.62 -2.46 -8.23
C TYR A 43 8.90 -2.44 -9.08
N SER A 44 10.09 -2.45 -8.47
CA SER A 44 11.37 -2.55 -9.18
C SER A 44 11.64 -3.94 -9.79
N LEU A 45 10.91 -4.98 -9.35
CA LEU A 45 10.99 -6.35 -9.90
C LEU A 45 10.56 -6.44 -11.36
N ARG A 46 9.95 -5.38 -11.92
CA ARG A 46 9.70 -5.28 -13.37
C ARG A 46 10.99 -5.40 -14.18
N SER A 47 12.13 -4.98 -13.62
CA SER A 47 13.45 -5.16 -14.25
C SER A 47 14.14 -6.40 -13.71
N SER A 48 14.69 -7.22 -14.61
CA SER A 48 15.40 -8.47 -14.31
C SER A 48 16.81 -8.28 -13.71
N LYS A 49 17.21 -7.04 -13.43
CA LYS A 49 18.48 -6.76 -12.75
C LYS A 49 18.38 -7.11 -11.27
N SER A 50 19.39 -7.79 -10.73
CA SER A 50 19.55 -8.08 -9.29
C SER A 50 18.28 -8.59 -8.59
N ILE A 51 17.60 -9.56 -9.21
CA ILE A 51 16.29 -10.09 -8.75
C ILE A 51 16.36 -10.58 -7.30
N ILE A 52 17.34 -11.44 -6.98
CA ILE A 52 17.50 -12.02 -5.64
C ILE A 52 17.68 -10.93 -4.57
N GLN A 53 18.52 -9.93 -4.84
CA GLN A 53 18.75 -8.81 -3.91
C GLN A 53 17.46 -8.00 -3.69
N LYS A 54 16.71 -7.69 -4.74
CA LYS A 54 15.44 -6.97 -4.61
C LYS A 54 14.40 -7.75 -3.82
N LEU A 55 14.34 -9.06 -4.03
CA LEU A 55 13.42 -9.94 -3.32
C LEU A 55 13.80 -10.04 -1.84
N PHE A 56 15.08 -10.25 -1.54
CA PHE A 56 15.60 -10.20 -0.17
C PHE A 56 15.29 -8.85 0.49
N ASP A 57 15.61 -7.73 -0.16
CA ASP A 57 15.33 -6.38 0.36
C ASP A 57 13.84 -6.18 0.61
N SER A 58 12.97 -6.64 -0.29
CA SER A 58 11.52 -6.54 -0.11
C SER A 58 11.05 -7.34 1.11
N GLY A 59 11.57 -8.55 1.30
CA GLY A 59 11.31 -9.35 2.49
C GLY A 59 11.82 -8.66 3.75
N PHE A 60 13.03 -8.11 3.71
CA PHE A 60 13.65 -7.40 4.84
C PHE A 60 12.80 -6.21 5.30
N TRP A 61 12.39 -5.33 4.39
CA TRP A 61 11.53 -4.20 4.74
C TRP A 61 10.16 -4.64 5.29
N LEU A 62 9.59 -5.72 4.75
CA LEU A 62 8.34 -6.28 5.25
C LEU A 62 8.52 -6.89 6.65
N GLY A 63 9.65 -7.54 6.93
CA GLY A 63 9.96 -8.08 8.25
C GLY A 63 10.16 -7.00 9.32
N VAL A 64 10.82 -5.88 8.98
CA VAL A 64 10.91 -4.71 9.86
C VAL A 64 9.52 -4.11 10.11
N LEU A 65 8.71 -4.02 9.05
CA LEU A 65 7.33 -3.53 9.16
C LEU A 65 6.46 -4.44 10.06
N PHE A 66 6.61 -5.75 9.97
CA PHE A 66 5.90 -6.72 10.82
C PHE A 66 6.21 -6.56 12.31
N ILE A 67 7.46 -6.25 12.67
CA ILE A 67 7.84 -6.03 14.07
C ILE A 67 7.07 -4.84 14.67
N LEU A 68 6.78 -3.82 13.86
CA LEU A 68 6.06 -2.61 14.30
C LEU A 68 4.53 -2.78 14.22
N GLU A 69 4.06 -3.49 13.20
CA GLU A 69 2.65 -3.72 12.93
C GLU A 69 2.45 -5.17 12.42
N PRO A 70 2.17 -6.13 13.31
CA PRO A 70 2.14 -7.56 12.97
C PRO A 70 1.20 -7.90 11.82
N TYR A 71 0.07 -7.21 11.73
CA TYR A 71 -0.92 -7.39 10.67
C TYR A 71 -0.37 -7.11 9.26
N CYS A 72 0.76 -6.42 9.12
CA CYS A 72 1.40 -6.19 7.81
C CYS A 72 1.91 -7.47 7.13
N PHE A 73 1.90 -8.63 7.80
CA PHE A 73 2.28 -9.91 7.19
C PHE A 73 1.47 -10.22 5.91
N VAL A 74 0.23 -9.73 5.82
CA VAL A 74 -0.65 -9.92 4.65
C VAL A 74 -0.01 -9.37 3.36
N PHE A 75 0.82 -8.32 3.46
CA PHE A 75 1.52 -7.75 2.30
C PHE A 75 2.48 -8.73 1.63
N PHE A 76 2.82 -9.86 2.27
CA PHE A 76 3.60 -10.92 1.64
C PHE A 76 2.91 -11.48 0.38
N LEU A 77 1.56 -11.45 0.33
CA LEU A 77 0.79 -11.79 -0.88
C LEU A 77 1.15 -10.88 -2.07
N VAL A 78 1.43 -9.60 -1.83
CA VAL A 78 1.89 -8.67 -2.88
C VAL A 78 3.29 -9.07 -3.38
N THR A 79 4.15 -9.60 -2.51
CA THR A 79 5.47 -10.13 -2.91
C THR A 79 5.33 -11.35 -3.80
N LEU A 80 4.52 -12.33 -3.39
CA LEU A 80 4.30 -13.56 -4.17
C LEU A 80 3.72 -13.25 -5.56
N THR A 81 2.75 -12.34 -5.62
CA THR A 81 2.13 -11.94 -6.87
C THR A 81 3.08 -11.17 -7.78
N ALA A 82 3.99 -10.35 -7.23
CA ALA A 82 5.04 -9.71 -8.01
C ALA A 82 6.01 -10.74 -8.63
N ILE A 83 6.39 -11.78 -7.89
CA ILE A 83 7.22 -12.88 -8.42
C ILE A 83 6.49 -13.58 -9.57
N LEU A 84 5.23 -13.96 -9.36
CA LEU A 84 4.40 -14.63 -10.37
C LEU A 84 4.27 -13.83 -11.67
N LEU A 85 4.12 -12.50 -11.56
CA LEU A 85 3.89 -11.64 -12.71
C LEU A 85 5.18 -11.31 -13.48
N TYR A 86 6.28 -11.06 -12.78
CA TYR A 86 7.49 -10.50 -13.38
C TYR A 86 8.66 -11.48 -13.51
N GLN A 87 8.70 -12.54 -12.72
CA GLN A 87 9.85 -13.42 -12.61
C GLN A 87 9.50 -14.88 -12.91
N LYS A 88 10.53 -15.68 -13.19
CA LYS A 88 10.37 -17.14 -13.27
C LYS A 88 10.23 -17.69 -11.85
N LEU A 89 9.32 -18.66 -11.68
CA LEU A 89 9.13 -19.40 -10.44
C LEU A 89 10.27 -20.38 -10.23
N THR A 90 11.39 -19.88 -9.72
CA THR A 90 12.49 -20.70 -9.23
C THR A 90 12.46 -20.74 -7.71
N ILE A 91 12.97 -21.83 -7.14
CA ILE A 91 13.09 -22.00 -5.69
C ILE A 91 13.85 -20.82 -5.06
N GLN A 92 14.93 -20.37 -5.70
CA GLN A 92 15.72 -19.23 -5.25
C GLN A 92 14.89 -17.94 -5.14
N ASN A 93 14.02 -17.66 -6.12
CA ASN A 93 13.17 -16.47 -6.10
C ASN A 93 12.07 -16.56 -5.03
N LEU A 94 11.57 -17.75 -4.73
CA LEU A 94 10.58 -17.94 -3.67
C LEU A 94 11.19 -17.86 -2.27
N ILE A 95 12.41 -18.37 -2.09
CA ILE A 95 13.10 -18.39 -0.80
C ILE A 95 13.72 -17.03 -0.45
N ALA A 96 14.26 -16.28 -1.42
CA ALA A 96 14.91 -15.00 -1.17
C ALA A 96 14.10 -14.00 -0.31
N PRO A 97 12.80 -13.72 -0.59
CA PRO A 97 12.01 -12.82 0.25
C PRO A 97 11.67 -13.42 1.62
N ILE A 98 11.59 -14.75 1.74
CA ILE A 98 11.37 -15.43 3.03
C ILE A 98 12.59 -15.23 3.94
N ILE A 99 13.80 -15.45 3.42
CA ILE A 99 15.04 -15.20 4.16
C ILE A 99 15.12 -13.72 4.55
N GLY A 100 14.82 -12.81 3.62
CA GLY A 100 14.76 -11.38 3.89
C GLY A 100 13.82 -11.05 5.04
N TYR A 101 12.60 -11.61 5.04
CA TYR A 101 11.60 -11.42 6.08
C TYR A 101 12.03 -11.95 7.46
N ILE A 102 12.66 -13.12 7.50
CA ILE A 102 13.12 -13.75 8.75
C ILE A 102 14.31 -12.99 9.36
N THR A 103 15.17 -12.38 8.53
CA THR A 103 16.39 -11.70 9.00
C THR A 103 16.15 -10.67 10.12
N PRO A 104 15.28 -9.66 9.98
CA PRO A 104 14.99 -8.72 11.05
C PRO A 104 14.30 -9.36 12.26
N LEU A 105 13.53 -10.44 12.06
CA LEU A 105 12.89 -11.18 13.17
C LEU A 105 13.92 -11.87 14.06
N ILE A 106 14.95 -12.48 13.46
CA ILE A 106 16.07 -13.07 14.21
C ILE A 106 16.78 -11.99 15.00
N ILE A 107 17.12 -10.85 14.37
CA ILE A 107 17.79 -9.74 15.04
C ILE A 107 16.95 -9.25 16.24
N TYR A 108 15.65 -9.02 16.03
CA TYR A 108 14.75 -8.59 17.08
C TYR A 108 14.59 -9.61 18.22
N PHE A 109 14.46 -10.90 17.88
CA PHE A 109 14.44 -11.97 18.87
C PHE A 109 15.72 -12.02 19.69
N THR A 110 16.89 -11.93 19.06
CA THR A 110 18.18 -11.95 19.79
C THR A 110 18.30 -10.77 20.75
N TYR A 111 17.82 -9.58 20.36
CA TYR A 111 17.76 -8.43 21.24
C TYR A 111 16.81 -8.66 22.44
N LEU A 112 15.59 -9.14 22.19
CA LEU A 112 14.62 -9.41 23.26
C LEU A 112 15.07 -10.54 24.19
N PHE A 113 15.77 -11.54 23.66
CA PHE A 113 16.39 -12.59 24.45
C PHE A 113 17.47 -12.04 25.37
N TRP A 114 18.31 -11.12 24.87
CA TRP A 114 19.35 -10.47 25.69
C TRP A 114 18.77 -9.59 26.81
N VAL A 115 17.59 -8.99 26.60
CA VAL A 115 16.89 -8.15 27.60
C VAL A 115 15.86 -8.96 28.42
N ASP A 116 15.84 -10.29 28.31
CA ASP A 116 14.90 -11.18 29.02
C ASP A 116 13.40 -10.82 28.83
N THR A 117 13.04 -10.31 27.65
CA THR A 117 11.66 -9.89 27.29
C THR A 117 11.10 -10.67 26.09
N THR A 118 11.44 -11.95 25.98
CA THR A 118 11.03 -12.84 24.88
C THR A 118 9.50 -12.94 24.70
N ASN A 119 8.71 -12.72 25.75
CA ASN A 119 7.25 -12.64 25.66
C ASN A 119 6.77 -11.58 24.66
N ASN A 120 7.49 -10.47 24.49
CA ASN A 120 7.13 -9.45 23.50
C ASN A 120 7.28 -9.95 22.06
N PHE A 121 8.20 -10.90 21.82
CA PHE A 121 8.32 -11.55 20.52
C PHE A 121 7.13 -12.47 20.24
N ILE A 122 6.74 -13.27 21.24
CA ILE A 122 5.60 -14.19 21.13
C ILE A 122 4.31 -13.42 20.84
N LYS A 123 4.13 -12.24 21.47
CA LYS A 123 2.99 -11.35 21.22
C LYS A 123 2.85 -10.88 19.77
N LEU A 124 3.93 -10.82 18.99
CA LEU A 124 3.84 -10.49 17.56
C LEU A 124 3.03 -11.53 16.77
N PHE A 125 2.94 -12.77 17.27
CA PHE A 125 2.23 -13.86 16.60
C PHE A 125 0.83 -14.11 17.19
N THR A 126 0.49 -13.49 18.32
CA THR A 126 -0.85 -13.53 18.92
C THR A 126 -1.71 -12.43 18.30
N VAL A 127 -2.05 -12.61 17.03
CA VAL A 127 -2.81 -11.67 16.24
C VAL A 127 -4.29 -12.01 16.34
N ASP A 128 -5.06 -11.19 17.05
CA ASP A 128 -6.51 -11.38 17.19
C ASP A 128 -7.24 -10.71 16.01
N PHE A 129 -7.96 -11.50 15.23
CA PHE A 129 -8.74 -11.00 14.10
C PHE A 129 -10.10 -10.48 14.58
N ILE A 130 -10.15 -9.20 15.00
CA ILE A 130 -11.39 -8.56 15.46
C ILE A 130 -12.01 -7.74 14.33
N PHE A 131 -13.03 -8.30 13.69
CA PHE A 131 -13.81 -7.62 12.66
C PHE A 131 -14.94 -6.81 13.29
N ASP A 132 -14.71 -5.51 13.50
CA ASP A 132 -15.75 -4.58 13.96
C ASP A 132 -15.75 -3.31 13.11
N LEU A 133 -16.73 -3.20 12.20
CA LEU A 133 -16.91 -2.01 11.35
C LEU A 133 -17.40 -0.77 12.13
N SER A 134 -17.77 -0.90 13.41
CA SER A 134 -18.29 0.22 14.19
C SER A 134 -17.24 1.32 14.43
N THR A 135 -15.96 0.97 14.39
CA THR A 135 -14.82 1.90 14.55
C THR A 135 -14.76 2.96 13.43
N TYR A 136 -15.15 2.56 12.21
CA TYR A 136 -15.21 3.41 11.03
C TYR A 136 -16.46 4.32 10.98
N THR A 137 -17.34 4.27 11.98
CA THR A 137 -18.43 5.26 12.10
C THR A 137 -18.07 6.44 13.00
N LYS A 138 -17.01 6.31 13.82
CA LYS A 138 -16.63 7.31 14.82
C LYS A 138 -15.46 8.20 14.40
N ASN A 139 -14.63 7.75 13.47
CA ASN A 139 -13.40 8.46 13.11
C ASN A 139 -13.67 9.55 12.06
N SER A 140 -13.10 10.76 12.23
CA SER A 140 -13.34 11.91 11.34
C SER A 140 -12.81 11.71 9.91
N THR A 141 -11.83 10.81 9.74
CA THR A 141 -11.19 10.47 8.45
C THR A 141 -11.96 9.43 7.62
N THR A 142 -13.14 9.01 8.06
CA THR A 142 -13.95 7.98 7.40
C THR A 142 -14.60 8.50 6.13
N TRP A 143 -15.02 9.76 6.11
CA TRP A 143 -15.56 10.40 4.92
C TRP A 143 -14.52 10.50 3.80
N SER A 144 -13.31 10.97 4.11
CA SER A 144 -12.22 11.14 3.12
C SER A 144 -11.81 9.80 2.51
N THR A 145 -11.77 8.74 3.31
CA THR A 145 -11.43 7.38 2.85
C THR A 145 -12.54 6.77 1.98
N LEU A 146 -13.82 6.99 2.32
CA LEU A 146 -14.96 6.60 1.46
C LEU A 146 -14.93 7.29 0.11
N VAL A 147 -14.72 8.61 0.08
CA VAL A 147 -14.62 9.39 -1.16
C VAL A 147 -13.46 8.86 -2.02
N LEU A 148 -12.30 8.62 -1.41
CA LEU A 148 -11.15 8.02 -2.09
C LEU A 148 -11.51 6.67 -2.70
N LEU A 149 -12.15 5.78 -1.94
CA LEU A 149 -12.56 4.47 -2.43
C LEU A 149 -13.54 4.57 -3.60
N LEU A 150 -14.54 5.45 -3.53
CA LEU A 150 -15.48 5.69 -4.63
C LEU A 150 -14.75 6.09 -5.92
N PHE A 151 -13.81 7.04 -5.84
CA PHE A 151 -13.04 7.45 -7.01
C PHE A 151 -12.12 6.35 -7.53
N THR A 152 -11.51 5.55 -6.64
CA THR A 152 -10.72 4.38 -7.08
C THR A 152 -11.57 3.36 -7.83
N LEU A 153 -12.79 3.08 -7.35
CA LEU A 153 -13.72 2.16 -8.00
C LEU A 153 -14.13 2.66 -9.39
N ILE A 154 -14.49 3.94 -9.51
CA ILE A 154 -14.81 4.55 -10.80
C ILE A 154 -13.61 4.44 -11.77
N ALA A 155 -12.40 4.75 -11.30
CA ALA A 155 -11.19 4.66 -12.10
C ALA A 155 -10.86 3.20 -12.51
N LEU A 156 -11.08 2.24 -11.62
CA LEU A 156 -10.93 0.81 -11.92
C LEU A 156 -11.89 0.37 -13.03
N ILE A 157 -13.17 0.74 -12.96
CA ILE A 157 -14.17 0.40 -13.98
C ILE A 157 -13.78 0.99 -15.34
N LEU A 158 -13.30 2.24 -15.36
CA LEU A 158 -12.93 2.93 -16.60
C LEU A 158 -11.64 2.40 -17.24
N LYS A 159 -10.59 2.15 -16.45
CA LYS A 159 -9.26 1.79 -16.97
C LYS A 159 -9.06 0.30 -17.13
N SER A 160 -9.64 -0.54 -16.28
CA SER A 160 -9.34 -1.99 -16.25
C SER A 160 -9.62 -2.72 -17.56
N PRO A 161 -10.74 -2.49 -18.29
CA PRO A 161 -10.99 -3.17 -19.56
C PRO A 161 -9.88 -2.88 -20.59
N LYS A 162 -9.44 -1.62 -20.66
CA LYS A 162 -8.37 -1.17 -21.57
C LYS A 162 -6.99 -1.63 -21.11
N ALA A 163 -6.76 -1.72 -19.79
CA ALA A 163 -5.50 -2.17 -19.24
C ALA A 163 -5.28 -3.68 -19.41
N MET A 164 -6.35 -4.47 -19.28
CA MET A 164 -6.29 -5.93 -19.36
C MET A 164 -6.29 -6.45 -20.81
N SER A 165 -6.81 -5.66 -21.76
CA SER A 165 -6.85 -6.00 -23.18
C SER A 165 -5.50 -5.88 -23.89
N VAL A 166 -4.56 -5.11 -23.34
CA VAL A 166 -3.22 -4.93 -23.92
C VAL A 166 -2.27 -6.00 -23.39
N ASN A 167 -1.56 -6.71 -24.26
CA ASN A 167 -0.60 -7.75 -23.85
C ASN A 167 0.84 -7.21 -23.69
N ASN A 168 1.00 -6.15 -22.90
CA ASN A 168 2.30 -5.54 -22.65
C ASN A 168 2.65 -5.56 -21.15
N SER A 169 3.80 -5.01 -20.80
CA SER A 169 4.24 -4.89 -19.41
C SER A 169 3.30 -4.04 -18.53
N PHE A 170 2.44 -3.19 -19.12
CA PHE A 170 1.43 -2.42 -18.39
C PHE A 170 0.34 -3.31 -17.78
N LYS A 171 -0.09 -4.39 -18.45
CA LYS A 171 -1.08 -5.32 -17.91
C LYS A 171 -0.65 -5.97 -16.60
N LYS A 172 0.58 -6.50 -16.55
CA LYS A 172 1.18 -7.10 -15.34
C LYS A 172 1.28 -6.08 -14.20
N SER A 173 1.67 -4.88 -14.56
CA SER A 173 1.71 -3.70 -13.71
C SER A 173 0.36 -3.32 -13.12
N TRP A 174 -0.69 -3.31 -13.94
CA TRP A 174 -2.06 -3.05 -13.50
C TRP A 174 -2.59 -4.17 -12.59
N GLN A 175 -2.31 -5.44 -12.89
CA GLN A 175 -2.66 -6.58 -12.04
C GLN A 175 -2.02 -6.47 -10.64
N LEU A 176 -0.72 -6.15 -10.58
CA LEU A 176 -0.03 -5.97 -9.30
C LEU A 176 -0.63 -4.80 -8.50
N LEU A 177 -1.01 -3.70 -9.15
CA LEU A 177 -1.67 -2.56 -8.51
C LEU A 177 -3.03 -2.93 -7.91
N ILE A 178 -3.86 -3.68 -8.65
CA ILE A 178 -5.17 -4.14 -8.15
C ILE A 178 -4.98 -5.05 -6.93
N ILE A 179 -4.04 -5.99 -7.00
CA ILE A 179 -3.74 -6.89 -5.88
C ILE A 179 -3.25 -6.09 -4.67
N ASN A 180 -2.36 -5.12 -4.88
CA ASN A 180 -1.89 -4.26 -3.79
C ASN A 180 -3.06 -3.49 -3.15
N LEU A 181 -3.99 -2.95 -3.95
CA LEU A 181 -5.19 -2.29 -3.45
C LEU A 181 -6.06 -3.24 -2.60
N LEU A 182 -6.33 -4.45 -3.09
CA LEU A 182 -7.13 -5.44 -2.36
C LEU A 182 -6.45 -5.87 -1.06
N VAL A 183 -5.14 -6.07 -1.06
CA VAL A 183 -4.38 -6.42 0.15
C VAL A 183 -4.38 -5.27 1.14
N SER A 184 -4.22 -4.02 0.69
CA SER A 184 -4.32 -2.84 1.58
C SER A 184 -5.72 -2.65 2.17
N LEU A 185 -6.78 -2.98 1.42
CA LEU A 185 -8.15 -2.97 1.93
C LEU A 185 -8.33 -4.03 3.00
N PHE A 186 -7.86 -5.25 2.72
CA PHE A 186 -7.93 -6.34 3.67
C PHE A 186 -7.15 -6.03 4.95
N PHE A 187 -5.93 -5.46 4.82
CA PHE A 187 -5.14 -4.98 5.94
C PHE A 187 -5.91 -3.97 6.81
N ALA A 188 -6.49 -2.93 6.19
CA ALA A 188 -7.24 -1.90 6.94
C ALA A 188 -8.45 -2.47 7.70
N ILE A 189 -9.17 -3.44 7.11
CA ILE A 189 -10.31 -4.10 7.78
C ILE A 189 -9.81 -4.95 8.96
N LEU A 190 -8.64 -5.54 8.83
CA LEU A 190 -8.12 -6.55 9.75
C LEU A 190 -7.48 -5.95 11.00
N THR A 191 -6.77 -4.84 10.85
CA THR A 191 -6.07 -4.17 11.96
C THR A 191 -7.02 -3.52 12.95
N ASN A 192 -8.13 -2.96 12.45
CA ASN A 192 -9.24 -2.38 13.23
C ASN A 192 -8.83 -1.64 14.52
N THR A 193 -7.68 -0.96 14.47
CA THR A 193 -7.25 -0.10 15.56
C THR A 193 -8.03 1.19 15.39
N ASN A 194 -8.69 1.68 16.45
CA ASN A 194 -9.48 2.93 16.44
C ASN A 194 -8.69 4.20 16.00
N GLN A 195 -7.44 4.05 15.56
CA GLN A 195 -6.51 5.09 15.19
C GLN A 195 -6.64 5.49 13.71
N GLY A 196 -7.06 4.59 12.80
CA GLY A 196 -7.39 4.94 11.40
C GLY A 196 -6.23 5.20 10.44
N TYR A 197 -4.97 5.24 10.91
CA TYR A 197 -3.78 5.38 10.06
C TYR A 197 -3.54 4.18 9.12
N GLU A 198 -4.22 3.06 9.38
CA GLU A 198 -4.28 1.87 8.52
C GLU A 198 -4.64 2.24 7.07
N THR A 199 -5.46 3.27 6.92
CA THR A 199 -5.93 3.77 5.62
C THR A 199 -4.82 4.39 4.79
N LEU A 200 -3.70 4.81 5.38
CA LEU A 200 -2.52 5.33 4.67
C LEU A 200 -1.99 4.32 3.63
N PHE A 201 -2.10 3.02 3.92
CA PHE A 201 -1.63 1.94 3.06
C PHE A 201 -2.44 1.84 1.75
N LEU A 202 -3.67 2.37 1.72
CA LEU A 202 -4.50 2.44 0.51
C LEU A 202 -4.04 3.53 -0.47
N TYR A 203 -3.35 4.57 0.02
CA TYR A 203 -3.16 5.79 -0.76
C TYR A 203 -2.24 5.62 -1.95
N VAL A 204 -1.21 4.79 -1.80
CA VAL A 204 -0.26 4.50 -2.88
C VAL A 204 -0.96 3.79 -4.04
N PRO A 205 -1.62 2.63 -3.87
CA PRO A 205 -2.33 2.01 -4.98
C PRO A 205 -3.50 2.86 -5.49
N ALA A 206 -4.25 3.51 -4.61
CA ALA A 206 -5.39 4.36 -4.97
C ALA A 206 -5.00 5.53 -5.88
N SER A 207 -3.99 6.31 -5.49
CA SER A 207 -3.55 7.48 -6.23
C SER A 207 -3.09 7.13 -7.65
N ILE A 208 -2.37 6.02 -7.81
CA ILE A 208 -1.90 5.54 -9.12
C ILE A 208 -3.09 5.09 -9.99
N ILE A 209 -4.07 4.40 -9.40
CA ILE A 209 -5.27 3.94 -10.11
C ILE A 209 -6.12 5.12 -10.57
N ILE A 210 -6.40 6.09 -9.69
CA ILE A 210 -7.18 7.30 -10.02
C ILE A 210 -6.48 8.09 -11.13
N ALA A 211 -5.16 8.29 -11.03
CA ALA A 211 -4.37 8.98 -12.04
C ALA A 211 -4.47 8.31 -13.42
N ASN A 212 -4.36 6.99 -13.45
CA ASN A 212 -4.49 6.23 -14.69
C ASN A 212 -5.91 6.24 -15.25
N GLY A 213 -6.93 6.34 -14.38
CA GLY A 213 -8.32 6.60 -14.77
C GLY A 213 -8.49 7.97 -15.44
N PHE A 214 -7.85 9.01 -14.90
CA PHE A 214 -7.90 10.36 -15.48
C PHE A 214 -7.26 10.43 -16.87
N GLU A 215 -6.28 9.58 -17.17
CA GLU A 215 -5.73 9.48 -18.53
C GLU A 215 -6.73 8.96 -19.56
N VAL A 216 -7.71 8.15 -19.14
CA VAL A 216 -8.71 7.58 -20.07
C VAL A 216 -9.63 8.66 -20.61
N LEU A 217 -9.80 9.75 -19.85
CA LEU A 217 -10.66 10.87 -20.20
C LEU A 217 -10.02 11.69 -21.34
N GLN A 218 -10.54 11.52 -22.55
CA GLN A 218 -10.03 12.20 -23.75
C GLN A 218 -10.26 13.72 -23.73
N LYS A 219 -11.37 14.18 -23.13
CA LYS A 219 -11.73 15.60 -23.11
C LYS A 219 -10.97 16.34 -22.01
N ARG A 220 -10.08 17.27 -22.40
CA ARG A 220 -9.31 18.12 -21.48
C ARG A 220 -10.18 18.88 -20.47
N MET A 221 -11.35 19.38 -20.91
CA MET A 221 -12.29 20.08 -20.04
C MET A 221 -12.79 19.21 -18.88
N VAL A 222 -13.16 17.95 -19.15
CA VAL A 222 -13.65 17.02 -18.12
C VAL A 222 -12.54 16.75 -17.11
N LYS A 223 -11.31 16.57 -17.58
CA LYS A 223 -10.14 16.34 -16.72
C LYS A 223 -9.88 17.53 -15.78
N ASN A 224 -9.93 18.76 -16.31
CA ASN A 224 -9.71 19.97 -15.53
C ASN A 224 -10.79 20.16 -14.46
N ILE A 225 -12.08 19.92 -14.80
CA ILE A 225 -13.19 19.99 -13.85
C ILE A 225 -12.99 18.96 -12.72
N LEU A 226 -12.62 17.73 -13.05
CA LEU A 226 -12.43 16.66 -12.07
C LEU A 226 -11.26 16.96 -11.12
N ILE A 227 -10.16 17.52 -11.63
CA ILE A 227 -9.03 17.98 -10.82
C ILE A 227 -9.47 19.10 -9.88
N PHE A 228 -10.24 20.08 -10.36
CA PHE A 228 -10.75 21.18 -9.55
C PHE A 228 -11.67 20.69 -8.43
N ILE A 229 -12.55 19.74 -8.72
CA ILE A 229 -13.41 19.08 -7.72
C ILE A 229 -12.56 18.37 -6.66
N PHE A 230 -11.51 17.64 -7.08
CA PHE A 230 -10.60 17.00 -6.13
C PHE A 230 -9.89 18.01 -5.22
N MET A 231 -9.38 19.11 -5.78
CA MET A 231 -8.75 20.18 -4.98
C MET A 231 -9.72 20.80 -3.99
N MET A 232 -10.91 21.21 -4.44
CA MET A 232 -11.89 21.82 -3.53
C MET A 232 -12.38 20.82 -2.48
N GLY A 233 -12.60 19.56 -2.86
CA GLY A 233 -12.92 18.50 -1.93
C GLY A 233 -11.84 18.33 -0.84
N THR A 234 -10.56 18.44 -1.21
CA THR A 234 -9.46 18.36 -0.23
C THR A 234 -9.37 19.57 0.68
N ILE A 235 -9.60 20.78 0.16
CA ILE A 235 -9.60 22.01 0.97
C ILE A 235 -10.76 21.98 1.97
N ILE A 236 -11.96 21.65 1.50
CA ILE A 236 -13.14 21.53 2.36
C ILE A 236 -12.90 20.43 3.40
N GLY A 237 -12.47 19.24 2.97
CA GLY A 237 -12.19 18.13 3.87
C GLY A 237 -11.16 18.46 4.94
N PHE A 238 -10.10 19.20 4.59
CA PHE A 238 -9.09 19.66 5.54
C PHE A 238 -9.67 20.64 6.58
N CYS A 239 -10.57 21.55 6.19
CA CYS A 239 -11.21 22.46 7.13
C CYS A 239 -12.18 21.79 8.11
N TYR A 240 -12.66 20.58 7.79
CA TYR A 240 -13.58 19.81 8.64
C TYR A 240 -12.88 18.79 9.56
N LEU A 241 -11.57 18.60 9.39
CA LEU A 241 -10.71 17.71 10.20
C LEU A 241 -10.08 18.48 11.36
#